data_AF-A0A3A8YEB7-F1
#
_entry.id   AF-A0A3A8YEB7-F1
#
_cell.length_a   1.000
_cell.length_b   1.000
_cell.length_c   1.000
_cell.angle_alpha   90.00
_cell.angle_beta   90.00
_cell.angle_gamma   90.00
#
_symmetry.space_group_name_H-M   'P 1'
#
loop_
_entity.id
_entity.type
_entity.pdbx_description
1 polymer ?
#
loop_
_entity_poly.entity_id
_entity_poly.type
_entity_poly.pdbx_seq_one_letter_code
_entity_poly.pdbx_strand_id
1 'polypeptide(L)'
;MNQMETVIRELYANQGSKLHQMCQSEMAKFGGISQKDYDDFYSRAGYEITLAKEKYHSSYDKTFMEYLSGVIRFSIQKEMTARNRQKRQNIVEKEEIDENGNLIRKKEYVQNISIDTPIEEEEGLTIADVLQSDFNMEERLAETEQKEEYSPKMRKYLSSLSKIQIRVLELIADGYTSGEIKKALNIDSRLYSDCIAAIKSYRNTKCIASLVRRGGNVR
;
A
#
# COMPACT_ATOMS: atom_id res chain seq x y z
N MET A 1 4.61 -22.63 -46.41
CA MET A 1 4.24 -21.97 -45.13
C MET A 1 4.82 -22.82 -44.01
N ASN A 2 5.57 -22.20 -43.11
CA ASN A 2 6.14 -22.90 -41.96
C ASN A 2 4.99 -23.38 -41.04
N GLN A 3 5.06 -24.58 -40.45
CA GLN A 3 3.98 -25.13 -39.60
C GLN A 3 3.58 -24.15 -38.47
N MET A 4 4.55 -23.40 -37.94
CA MET A 4 4.30 -22.37 -36.92
C MET A 4 3.44 -21.20 -37.43
N GLU A 5 3.66 -20.77 -38.68
CA GLU A 5 2.90 -19.66 -39.27
C GLU A 5 1.46 -20.07 -39.57
N THR A 6 1.23 -21.32 -39.99
CA THR A 6 -0.11 -21.87 -40.19
C THR A 6 -0.88 -21.86 -38.87
N VAL A 7 -0.25 -22.34 -37.80
CA VAL A 7 -0.83 -22.35 -36.45
C VAL A 7 -1.18 -20.93 -35.97
N ILE A 8 -0.30 -19.96 -36.16
CA ILE A 8 -0.58 -18.56 -35.76
C ILE A 8 -1.75 -18.00 -36.58
N ARG A 9 -1.77 -18.24 -37.90
CA ARG A 9 -2.88 -17.80 -38.74
C ARG A 9 -4.21 -18.39 -38.30
N GLU A 10 -4.24 -19.66 -37.92
CA GLU A 10 -5.44 -20.31 -37.38
C GLU A 10 -5.87 -19.71 -36.04
N LEU A 11 -4.93 -19.39 -35.15
CA LEU A 11 -5.23 -18.78 -33.85
C LEU A 11 -5.88 -17.40 -33.99
N TYR A 12 -5.41 -16.59 -34.94
CA TYR A 12 -5.92 -15.24 -35.20
C TYR A 12 -7.01 -15.17 -36.28
N ALA A 13 -7.36 -16.30 -36.91
CA ALA A 13 -8.47 -16.37 -37.86
C ALA A 13 -9.79 -16.00 -37.17
N ASN A 14 -10.78 -15.55 -37.96
CA ASN A 14 -12.11 -15.19 -37.46
C ASN A 14 -12.05 -14.25 -36.24
N GLN A 15 -11.30 -13.16 -36.36
CA GLN A 15 -11.10 -12.16 -35.28
C GLN A 15 -10.49 -12.75 -33.99
N GLY A 16 -9.72 -13.84 -34.08
CA GLY A 16 -9.06 -14.44 -32.93
C GLY A 16 -9.96 -15.31 -32.05
N SER A 17 -11.08 -15.80 -32.57
CA SER A 17 -12.05 -16.61 -31.81
C SER A 17 -11.40 -17.78 -31.04
N LYS A 18 -10.42 -18.46 -31.64
CA LYS A 18 -9.70 -19.58 -31.00
C LYS A 18 -8.82 -19.09 -29.84
N LEU A 19 -8.11 -17.99 -30.00
CA LEU A 19 -7.35 -17.34 -28.92
C LEU A 19 -8.29 -16.93 -27.78
N HIS A 20 -9.40 -16.28 -28.10
CA HIS A 20 -10.39 -15.85 -27.11
C HIS A 20 -10.94 -17.04 -26.33
N GLN A 21 -11.31 -18.13 -27.00
CA GLN A 21 -11.79 -19.35 -26.35
C GLN A 21 -10.76 -19.93 -25.37
N MET A 22 -9.49 -19.99 -25.78
CA MET A 22 -8.41 -20.48 -24.91
C MET A 22 -8.22 -19.57 -23.69
N CYS A 23 -8.18 -18.25 -23.89
CA CYS A 23 -8.10 -17.28 -22.80
C CYS A 23 -9.29 -17.40 -21.84
N GLN A 24 -10.52 -17.44 -22.38
CA GLN A 24 -11.75 -17.55 -21.59
C GLN A 24 -11.80 -18.84 -20.76
N SER A 25 -11.35 -19.97 -21.33
CA SER A 25 -11.29 -21.24 -20.59
C SER A 25 -10.36 -21.19 -19.37
N GLU A 26 -9.30 -20.39 -19.42
CA GLU A 26 -8.39 -20.17 -18.30
C GLU A 26 -8.91 -19.09 -17.35
N MET A 27 -9.49 -18.00 -17.87
CA MET A 27 -10.08 -16.92 -17.09
C MET A 27 -11.26 -17.40 -16.24
N ALA A 28 -12.10 -18.31 -16.75
CA ALA A 28 -13.26 -18.87 -16.05
C ALA A 28 -12.90 -19.64 -14.77
N LYS A 29 -11.63 -20.00 -14.59
CA LYS A 29 -11.12 -20.63 -13.35
C LYS A 29 -10.95 -19.63 -12.20
N PHE A 30 -11.07 -18.33 -12.50
CA PHE A 30 -10.89 -17.25 -11.56
C PHE A 30 -12.15 -16.39 -11.46
N GLY A 31 -12.41 -15.84 -10.27
CA GLY A 31 -13.44 -14.82 -10.05
C GLY A 31 -12.89 -13.41 -10.16
N GLY A 32 -13.80 -12.42 -10.13
CA GLY A 32 -13.42 -11.00 -10.06
C GLY A 32 -12.97 -10.39 -11.40
N ILE A 33 -13.39 -10.97 -12.53
CA ILE A 33 -13.12 -10.45 -13.88
C ILE A 33 -14.40 -9.81 -14.42
N SER A 34 -14.32 -8.55 -14.86
CA SER A 34 -15.43 -7.86 -15.52
C SER A 34 -15.30 -7.95 -17.04
N GLN A 35 -16.39 -7.70 -17.78
CA GLN A 35 -16.36 -7.69 -19.25
C GLN A 35 -15.32 -6.70 -19.81
N LYS A 36 -15.07 -5.58 -19.12
CA LYS A 36 -14.10 -4.55 -19.52
C LYS A 36 -12.66 -5.08 -19.52
N ASP A 37 -12.38 -6.13 -18.76
CA ASP A 37 -11.03 -6.68 -18.60
C ASP A 37 -10.63 -7.64 -19.74
N TYR A 38 -11.59 -8.18 -20.50
CA TYR A 38 -11.34 -9.27 -21.44
C TYR A 38 -10.36 -8.87 -22.55
N ASP A 39 -10.50 -7.66 -23.09
CA ASP A 39 -9.65 -7.16 -24.16
C ASP A 39 -8.19 -7.00 -23.71
N ASP A 40 -7.95 -6.66 -22.43
CA ASP A 40 -6.61 -6.59 -21.85
C ASP A 40 -5.96 -7.98 -21.80
N PHE A 41 -6.71 -9.00 -21.37
CA PHE A 41 -6.22 -10.38 -21.33
C PHE A 41 -5.88 -10.91 -22.72
N TYR A 42 -6.73 -10.63 -23.72
CA TYR A 42 -6.48 -11.04 -25.10
C TYR A 42 -5.24 -10.34 -25.68
N SER A 43 -5.11 -9.04 -25.42
CA SER A 43 -3.94 -8.24 -25.83
C SER A 43 -2.66 -8.76 -25.18
N ARG A 44 -2.71 -9.10 -23.88
CA ARG A 44 -1.57 -9.67 -23.16
C ARG A 44 -1.17 -11.04 -23.69
N ALA A 45 -2.14 -11.93 -23.92
CA ALA A 45 -1.89 -13.24 -24.50
C ALA A 45 -1.28 -13.10 -25.90
N GLY A 46 -1.79 -12.17 -26.72
CA GLY A 46 -1.24 -11.91 -28.04
C GLY A 46 0.22 -11.46 -28.01
N TYR A 47 0.57 -10.56 -27.10
CA TYR A 47 1.96 -10.14 -26.90
C TYR A 47 2.88 -11.29 -26.46
N GLU A 48 2.43 -12.16 -25.56
CA GLU A 48 3.26 -13.30 -25.12
C GLU A 48 3.44 -14.33 -26.24
N ILE A 49 2.44 -14.51 -27.13
CA ILE A 49 2.55 -15.36 -28.32
C ILE A 49 3.62 -14.85 -29.29
N THR A 50 3.72 -13.52 -29.51
CA THR A 50 4.75 -12.97 -30.42
C THR A 50 6.16 -13.23 -29.89
N LEU A 51 6.37 -13.06 -28.57
CA LEU A 51 7.64 -13.39 -27.91
C LEU A 51 7.93 -14.90 -27.93
N ALA A 52 6.91 -15.73 -27.75
CA ALA A 52 7.05 -17.18 -27.73
C ALA A 52 7.41 -17.74 -29.11
N LYS A 53 6.92 -17.10 -30.19
CA LYS A 53 7.28 -17.45 -31.57
C LYS A 53 8.79 -17.38 -31.81
N GLU A 54 9.46 -16.35 -31.28
CA GLU A 54 10.91 -16.15 -31.46
C GLU A 54 11.76 -17.16 -30.69
N LYS A 55 11.22 -17.71 -29.61
CA LYS A 55 11.93 -18.61 -28.68
C LYS A 55 11.68 -20.09 -28.93
N TYR A 56 10.74 -20.43 -29.81
CA TYR A 56 10.40 -21.82 -30.07
C TYR A 56 11.43 -22.50 -30.98
N HIS A 57 11.89 -23.68 -30.57
CA HIS A 57 12.83 -24.50 -31.31
C HIS A 57 12.16 -25.81 -31.74
N SER A 58 12.31 -26.21 -33.00
CA SER A 58 11.69 -27.44 -33.54
C SER A 58 12.21 -28.74 -32.93
N SER A 59 13.20 -28.69 -32.02
CA SER A 59 13.71 -29.84 -31.27
C SER A 59 12.85 -30.21 -30.06
N TYR A 60 11.77 -29.47 -29.78
CA TYR A 60 10.85 -29.78 -28.69
C TYR A 60 9.93 -30.95 -29.06
N ASP A 61 9.69 -31.85 -28.10
CA ASP A 61 8.81 -33.02 -28.23
C ASP A 61 7.31 -32.66 -28.33
N LYS A 62 6.98 -31.37 -28.21
CA LYS A 62 5.61 -30.85 -28.22
C LYS A 62 5.31 -30.06 -29.47
N THR A 63 4.08 -30.20 -29.95
CA THR A 63 3.56 -29.42 -31.07
C THR A 63 3.55 -27.93 -30.71
N PHE A 64 3.78 -27.05 -31.67
CA PHE A 64 3.77 -25.60 -31.45
C PHE A 64 2.45 -25.10 -30.83
N MET A 65 1.30 -25.71 -31.18
CA MET A 65 0.01 -25.44 -30.52
C MET A 65 0.01 -25.76 -29.03
N GLU A 66 0.58 -26.92 -28.63
CA GLU A 66 0.64 -27.31 -27.21
C GLU A 66 1.55 -26.38 -26.42
N TYR A 67 2.64 -25.93 -27.05
CA TYR A 67 3.50 -24.89 -26.49
C TYR A 67 2.74 -23.57 -26.29
N LEU A 68 2.03 -23.09 -27.31
CA LEU A 68 1.24 -21.86 -27.22
C LEU A 68 0.10 -21.95 -26.21
N SER A 69 -0.56 -23.10 -26.07
CA SER A 69 -1.54 -23.33 -25.00
C SER A 69 -0.95 -23.08 -23.61
N GLY A 70 0.30 -23.53 -23.39
CA GLY A 70 1.04 -23.23 -22.16
C GLY A 70 1.32 -21.74 -22.00
N VAL A 71 1.78 -21.06 -23.06
CA VAL A 71 2.07 -19.62 -23.05
C VAL A 71 0.83 -18.80 -22.70
N ILE A 72 -0.30 -19.07 -23.35
CA ILE A 72 -1.58 -18.39 -23.08
C ILE A 72 -2.02 -18.63 -21.62
N ARG A 73 -1.95 -19.88 -21.16
CA ARG A 73 -2.27 -20.20 -19.76
C ARG A 73 -1.42 -19.39 -18.78
N PHE A 74 -0.11 -19.36 -18.98
CA PHE A 74 0.79 -18.61 -18.09
C PHE A 74 0.61 -17.10 -18.20
N SER A 75 0.26 -16.55 -19.37
CA SER A 75 -0.02 -15.13 -19.53
C SER A 75 -1.23 -14.71 -18.70
N ILE A 76 -2.32 -15.48 -18.74
CA ILE A 76 -3.51 -15.23 -17.93
C ILE A 76 -3.18 -15.38 -16.44
N GLN A 77 -2.53 -16.46 -16.03
CA GLN A 77 -2.17 -16.70 -14.62
C GLN A 77 -1.28 -15.60 -14.04
N LYS A 78 -0.32 -15.10 -14.83
CA LYS A 78 0.57 -14.01 -14.41
C LYS A 78 -0.19 -12.70 -14.21
N GLU A 79 -1.11 -12.41 -15.12
CA GLU A 79 -1.98 -11.23 -15.03
C GLU A 79 -2.92 -11.33 -13.83
N MET A 80 -3.56 -12.48 -13.63
CA MET A 80 -4.38 -12.76 -12.43
C MET A 80 -3.56 -12.62 -11.15
N THR A 81 -2.34 -13.14 -11.12
CA THR A 81 -1.44 -13.02 -9.95
C THR A 81 -1.04 -11.58 -9.67
N ALA A 82 -0.96 -10.73 -10.70
CA ALA A 82 -0.65 -9.31 -10.53
C ALA A 82 -1.86 -8.48 -10.06
N ARG A 83 -3.06 -8.83 -10.55
CA ARG A 83 -4.34 -8.20 -10.16
C ARG A 83 -4.75 -8.59 -8.75
N ASN A 84 -4.70 -9.88 -8.42
CA ASN A 84 -5.13 -10.45 -7.14
C ASN A 84 -4.15 -10.20 -5.98
N ARG A 85 -3.15 -9.33 -6.14
CA ARG A 85 -2.26 -8.96 -5.03
C ARG A 85 -3.07 -8.11 -4.05
N GLN A 86 -3.04 -8.46 -2.77
CA GLN A 86 -3.79 -7.77 -1.69
C GLN A 86 -3.68 -6.24 -1.71
N LYS A 87 -2.55 -5.67 -2.16
CA LYS A 87 -2.38 -4.22 -2.28
C LYS A 87 -3.26 -3.55 -3.36
N ARG A 88 -3.90 -4.33 -4.24
CA ARG A 88 -4.66 -3.86 -5.41
C ARG A 88 -6.11 -4.33 -5.43
N GLN A 89 -6.45 -5.33 -4.61
CA GLN A 89 -7.78 -5.94 -4.59
C GLN A 89 -8.14 -6.47 -3.21
N ASN A 90 -9.41 -6.29 -2.83
CA ASN A 90 -9.95 -6.87 -1.61
C ASN A 90 -10.19 -8.37 -1.77
N ILE A 91 -9.77 -9.14 -0.78
CA ILE A 91 -9.94 -10.60 -0.72
C ILE A 91 -10.78 -10.91 0.51
N VAL A 92 -11.91 -11.58 0.29
CA VAL A 92 -12.79 -12.06 1.36
C VAL A 92 -12.61 -13.57 1.45
N GLU A 93 -12.39 -14.08 2.65
CA GLU A 93 -12.37 -15.53 2.90
C GLU A 93 -13.77 -15.96 3.31
N LYS A 94 -14.42 -16.81 2.50
CA LYS A 94 -15.71 -17.43 2.82
C LYS A 94 -15.50 -18.89 3.20
N GLU A 95 -16.21 -19.33 4.22
CA GLU A 95 -16.27 -20.74 4.61
C GLU A 95 -17.46 -21.38 3.88
N GLU A 96 -17.18 -22.30 2.96
CA GLU A 96 -18.17 -23.12 2.26
C GLU A 96 -18.11 -24.55 2.82
N ILE A 97 -19.27 -25.20 2.94
CA ILE A 97 -19.33 -26.62 3.30
C ILE A 97 -19.32 -27.42 1.99
N ASP A 98 -18.33 -28.30 1.85
CA ASP A 98 -18.21 -29.20 0.70
C ASP A 98 -19.37 -30.21 0.64
N GLU A 99 -19.55 -30.87 -0.50
CA GLU A 99 -20.54 -31.94 -0.68
C GLU A 99 -20.39 -33.09 0.34
N ASN A 100 -19.20 -33.21 0.93
CA ASN A 100 -18.85 -34.19 1.96
C ASN A 100 -18.99 -33.68 3.41
N GLY A 101 -19.51 -32.46 3.62
CA GLY A 101 -19.71 -31.88 4.95
C GLY A 101 -18.48 -31.23 5.58
N ASN A 102 -17.39 -31.04 4.81
CA ASN A 102 -16.14 -30.43 5.30
C ASN A 102 -16.15 -28.90 5.12
N LEU A 103 -15.64 -28.15 6.09
CA LEU A 103 -15.43 -26.70 5.98
C LEU A 103 -14.23 -26.40 5.08
N ILE A 104 -14.47 -25.75 3.94
CA ILE A 104 -13.46 -25.27 3.00
C ILE A 104 -13.39 -23.74 3.08
N ARG A 105 -12.18 -23.21 3.28
CA ARG A 105 -11.92 -21.77 3.17
C ARG A 105 -11.62 -21.40 1.73
N LYS A 106 -12.52 -20.67 1.10
CA LYS A 106 -12.39 -20.22 -0.28
C LYS A 106 -12.14 -18.71 -0.30
N LYS A 107 -11.09 -18.31 -1.03
CA LYS A 107 -10.79 -16.89 -1.27
C LYS A 107 -11.65 -16.38 -2.41
N GLU A 108 -12.48 -15.39 -2.11
CA GLU A 108 -13.26 -14.66 -3.09
C GLU A 108 -12.60 -13.29 -3.35
N TYR A 109 -12.42 -13.00 -4.63
CA TYR A 109 -11.78 -11.77 -5.09
C TYR A 109 -12.86 -10.73 -5.40
N VAL A 110 -12.95 -9.70 -4.58
CA VAL A 110 -14.00 -8.67 -4.67
C VAL A 110 -13.47 -7.52 -5.52
N GLN A 111 -14.27 -7.05 -6.48
CA GLN A 111 -13.91 -5.89 -7.29
C GLN A 111 -14.10 -4.60 -6.50
N ASN A 112 -13.22 -3.62 -6.72
CA ASN A 112 -13.38 -2.31 -6.13
C ASN A 112 -14.60 -1.61 -6.75
N ILE A 113 -15.41 -1.01 -5.90
CA ILE A 113 -16.56 -0.19 -6.32
C ILE A 113 -16.05 1.23 -6.60
N SER A 114 -16.64 1.92 -7.57
CA SER A 114 -16.30 3.32 -7.81
C SER A 114 -16.76 4.16 -6.64
N ILE A 115 -15.98 5.19 -6.29
CA ILE A 115 -16.41 6.14 -5.27
C ILE A 115 -17.65 6.93 -5.73
N ASP A 116 -17.77 7.14 -7.04
CA ASP A 116 -18.90 7.82 -7.68
C ASP A 116 -20.12 6.91 -7.91
N THR A 117 -20.11 5.68 -7.37
CA THR A 117 -21.28 4.80 -7.48
C THR A 117 -22.45 5.41 -6.70
N PRO A 118 -23.63 5.60 -7.33
CA PRO A 118 -24.79 6.16 -6.65
C PRO A 118 -25.35 5.18 -5.62
N ILE A 119 -25.88 5.70 -4.51
CA ILE A 119 -26.55 4.91 -3.48
C ILE A 119 -28.04 4.82 -3.83
N GLU A 120 -28.58 3.60 -3.92
CA GLU A 120 -29.97 3.38 -4.34
C GLU A 120 -31.00 3.99 -3.36
N GLU A 121 -30.63 4.10 -2.08
CA GLU A 121 -31.52 4.52 -1.00
C GLU A 121 -31.68 6.05 -0.89
N GLU A 122 -30.72 6.84 -1.40
CA GLU A 122 -30.78 8.31 -1.34
C GLU A 122 -30.39 8.96 -2.68
N GLU A 123 -31.38 9.60 -3.30
CA GLU A 123 -31.25 10.21 -4.61
C GLU A 123 -30.20 11.34 -4.60
N GLY A 124 -29.17 11.20 -5.44
CA GLY A 124 -28.11 12.19 -5.62
C GLY A 124 -26.89 12.02 -4.72
N LEU A 125 -26.85 11.02 -3.85
CA LEU A 125 -25.66 10.69 -3.06
C LEU A 125 -24.85 9.56 -3.67
N THR A 126 -23.53 9.70 -3.57
CA THR A 126 -22.55 8.70 -3.99
C THR A 126 -21.89 8.06 -2.79
N ILE A 127 -21.19 6.92 -3.00
CA ILE A 127 -20.37 6.30 -1.95
C ILE A 127 -19.35 7.30 -1.38
N ALA A 128 -18.82 8.22 -2.20
CA ALA A 128 -17.89 9.26 -1.77
C ALA A 128 -18.47 10.16 -0.67
N ASP A 129 -19.75 10.51 -0.78
CA ASP A 129 -20.41 11.47 0.11
C ASP A 129 -20.65 10.89 1.51
N VAL A 130 -20.82 9.57 1.60
CA VAL A 130 -21.11 8.85 2.85
C VAL A 130 -19.83 8.29 3.50
N LEU A 131 -18.71 8.25 2.77
CA LEU A 131 -17.45 7.69 3.28
C LEU A 131 -16.84 8.59 4.36
N GLN A 132 -17.00 8.19 5.63
CA GLN A 132 -16.43 8.92 6.76
C GLN A 132 -14.90 8.77 6.81
N SER A 133 -14.21 9.90 6.95
CA SER A 133 -12.77 9.94 7.22
C SER A 133 -12.48 9.44 8.64
N ASP A 134 -11.43 8.65 8.80
CA ASP A 134 -10.87 8.28 10.11
C ASP A 134 -10.08 9.44 10.75
N PHE A 135 -9.84 10.51 10.01
CA PHE A 135 -9.14 11.69 10.48
C PHE A 135 -10.08 12.65 11.22
N ASN A 136 -9.94 12.71 12.55
CA ASN A 136 -10.68 13.61 13.43
C ASN A 136 -9.87 14.88 13.73
N MET A 137 -10.33 16.04 13.24
CA MET A 137 -9.66 17.33 13.44
C MET A 137 -9.72 17.79 14.89
N GLU A 138 -10.84 17.57 15.57
CA GLU A 138 -11.04 17.92 16.97
C GLU A 138 -10.07 17.15 17.88
N GLU A 139 -9.84 15.86 17.63
CA GLU A 139 -8.85 15.06 18.37
C GLU A 139 -7.43 15.56 18.12
N ARG A 140 -7.06 15.85 16.86
CA ARG A 140 -5.75 16.41 16.50
C ARG A 140 -5.49 17.77 17.13
N LEU A 141 -6.51 18.63 17.15
CA LEU A 141 -6.45 19.94 17.80
C LEU A 141 -6.39 19.78 19.31
N ALA A 142 -7.16 18.86 19.89
CA ALA A 142 -7.09 18.53 21.32
C ALA A 142 -5.71 17.99 21.71
N GLU A 143 -5.04 17.17 20.90
CA GLU A 143 -3.64 16.76 21.14
C GLU A 143 -2.66 17.95 21.09
N THR A 144 -2.96 18.94 20.24
CA THR A 144 -2.12 20.14 20.08
C THR A 144 -2.36 21.15 21.21
N GLU A 145 -3.60 21.28 21.68
CA GLU A 145 -4.03 22.11 22.82
C GLU A 145 -3.71 21.45 24.17
N GLN A 146 -3.67 20.11 24.22
CA GLN A 146 -3.13 19.30 25.33
C GLN A 146 -1.60 19.19 25.31
N LYS A 147 -0.90 20.01 24.52
CA LYS A 147 0.43 20.46 24.96
C LYS A 147 0.21 21.33 26.20
N GLU A 148 0.08 20.63 27.33
CA GLU A 148 -0.18 21.13 28.67
C GLU A 148 0.36 22.54 28.79
N GLU A 149 -0.49 23.50 29.18
CA GLU A 149 0.00 24.81 29.60
C GLU A 149 1.17 24.58 30.56
N TYR A 150 2.39 24.82 30.06
CA TYR A 150 3.60 24.51 30.81
C TYR A 150 3.46 25.11 32.19
N SER A 151 3.75 24.33 33.24
CA SER A 151 3.67 24.83 34.61
C SER A 151 4.41 26.18 34.72
N PRO A 152 4.01 27.09 35.61
CA PRO A 152 4.65 28.41 35.73
C PRO A 152 6.19 28.34 35.88
N LYS A 153 6.70 27.25 36.48
CA LYS A 153 8.13 26.96 36.60
C LYS A 153 8.78 26.53 35.28
N MET A 154 8.07 25.74 34.47
CA MET A 154 8.53 25.33 33.14
C MET A 154 8.54 26.53 32.17
N ARG A 155 7.53 27.42 32.21
CA ARG A 155 7.54 28.67 31.43
C ARG A 155 8.75 29.53 31.77
N LYS A 156 9.07 29.67 33.06
CA LYS A 156 10.25 30.41 33.54
C LYS A 156 11.58 29.79 33.09
N TYR A 157 11.61 28.46 32.92
CA TYR A 157 12.78 27.76 32.38
C TYR A 157 12.91 27.96 30.87
N LEU A 158 11.83 27.78 30.11
CA LEU A 158 11.82 28.00 28.66
C LEU A 158 12.18 29.45 28.31
N SER A 159 11.72 30.43 29.08
CA SER A 159 12.10 31.83 28.87
C SER A 159 13.58 32.13 29.16
N SER A 160 14.28 31.27 29.91
CA SER A 160 15.72 31.39 30.16
C SER A 160 16.61 30.85 29.03
N LEU A 161 16.02 30.08 28.10
CA LEU A 161 16.72 29.45 26.99
C LEU A 161 16.55 30.27 25.71
N SER A 162 17.54 30.17 24.82
CA SER A 162 17.42 30.74 23.48
C SER A 162 16.48 29.93 22.60
N LYS A 163 15.95 30.54 21.54
CA LYS A 163 15.06 29.87 20.57
C LYS A 163 15.67 28.59 19.99
N ILE A 164 16.98 28.59 19.72
CA ILE A 164 17.69 27.41 19.19
C ILE A 164 17.77 26.31 20.26
N GLN A 165 18.04 26.65 21.52
CA GLN A 165 18.08 25.68 22.62
C GLN A 165 16.71 25.06 22.90
N ILE A 166 15.63 25.86 22.84
CA ILE A 166 14.26 25.37 22.97
C ILE A 166 13.96 24.37 21.84
N ARG A 167 14.32 24.71 20.61
CA ARG A 167 14.07 23.84 19.46
C ARG A 167 14.86 22.53 19.53
N VAL A 168 16.10 22.57 20.00
CA VAL A 168 16.90 21.38 20.30
C VAL A 168 16.22 20.54 21.38
N LEU A 169 15.68 21.16 22.44
CA LEU A 169 14.99 20.47 23.53
C LEU A 169 13.69 19.79 23.07
N GLU A 170 12.89 20.46 22.24
CA GLU A 170 11.66 19.91 21.63
C GLU A 170 11.97 18.66 20.82
N LEU A 171 12.96 18.72 19.92
CA LEU A 171 13.32 17.57 19.09
C LEU A 171 13.89 16.41 19.91
N ILE A 172 14.53 16.68 21.05
CA ILE A 172 14.95 15.62 21.99
C ILE A 172 13.73 14.98 22.66
N ALA A 173 12.73 15.78 23.06
CA ALA A 173 11.50 15.28 23.66
C ALA A 173 10.68 14.43 22.66
N ASP A 174 10.70 14.80 21.39
CA ASP A 174 10.06 14.07 20.28
C ASP A 174 10.84 12.80 19.85
N GLY A 175 11.99 12.51 20.48
CA GLY A 175 12.75 11.26 20.28
C GLY A 175 13.78 11.28 19.15
N TYR A 176 14.11 12.43 18.56
CA TYR A 176 15.09 12.52 17.48
C TYR A 176 16.52 12.28 17.94
N THR A 177 17.33 11.65 17.07
CA THR A 177 18.75 11.41 17.34
C THR A 177 19.60 12.66 17.15
N SER A 178 20.76 12.73 17.80
CA SER A 178 21.66 13.90 17.69
C SER A 178 22.10 14.22 16.25
N GLY A 179 22.19 13.21 15.37
CA GLY A 179 22.52 13.41 13.96
C GLY A 179 21.37 14.01 13.16
N GLU A 180 20.13 13.60 13.44
CA GLU A 180 18.92 14.14 12.81
C GLU A 180 18.66 15.57 13.26
N ILE A 181 18.86 15.88 14.54
CA ILE A 181 18.68 17.24 15.08
C ILE A 181 19.67 18.22 14.43
N LYS A 182 20.93 17.82 14.28
CA LYS A 182 21.96 18.65 13.62
C LYS A 182 21.60 18.95 12.17
N LYS A 183 21.10 17.95 11.44
CA LYS A 183 20.64 18.10 10.05
C LYS A 183 19.37 18.97 9.96
N ALA A 184 18.39 18.73 10.82
CA ALA A 184 17.11 19.43 10.82
C ALA A 184 17.25 20.92 11.16
N LEU A 185 18.16 21.27 12.09
CA LEU A 185 18.41 22.65 12.48
C LEU A 185 19.58 23.31 11.76
N ASN A 186 20.27 22.56 10.88
CA ASN A 186 21.47 22.99 10.18
C ASN A 186 22.54 23.58 11.13
N ILE A 187 22.79 22.91 12.26
CA ILE A 187 23.72 23.34 13.31
C ILE A 187 24.94 22.42 13.37
N ASP A 188 26.10 23.03 13.65
CA ASP A 188 27.35 22.31 13.81
C ASP A 188 27.41 21.55 15.15
N SER A 189 28.28 20.53 15.21
CA SER A 189 28.42 19.67 16.39
C SER A 189 28.82 20.43 17.64
N ARG A 190 29.59 21.53 17.51
CA ARG A 190 29.99 22.42 18.61
C ARG A 190 28.80 23.19 19.17
N LEU A 191 27.99 23.79 18.30
CA LEU A 191 26.78 24.51 18.69
C LEU A 191 25.76 23.59 19.35
N TYR A 192 25.63 22.35 18.85
CA TYR A 192 24.79 21.34 19.49
C TYR A 192 25.26 21.01 20.91
N SER A 193 26.56 20.75 21.12
CA SER A 193 27.09 20.48 22.48
C SER A 193 26.91 21.65 23.43
N ASP A 194 27.10 22.88 22.94
CA ASP A 194 26.90 24.10 23.74
C ASP A 194 25.43 24.29 24.10
N CYS A 195 24.51 23.99 23.19
CA CYS A 195 23.07 23.99 23.45
C CYS A 195 22.71 22.97 24.55
N ILE A 196 23.23 21.73 24.45
CA ILE A 196 23.00 20.70 25.47
C ILE A 196 23.58 21.11 26.83
N ALA A 197 24.78 21.69 26.86
CA ALA A 197 25.40 22.19 28.08
C ALA A 197 24.57 23.31 28.73
N ALA A 198 24.02 24.22 27.92
CA ALA A 198 23.17 25.30 28.39
C ALA A 198 21.80 24.79 28.91
N ILE A 199 21.20 23.82 28.22
CA ILE A 199 19.96 23.16 28.66
C ILE A 199 20.17 22.46 30.01
N LYS A 200 21.29 21.77 30.19
CA LYS A 200 21.63 21.04 31.43
C LYS A 200 22.23 21.92 32.52
N SER A 201 22.56 23.18 32.23
CA SER A 201 23.23 24.09 33.17
C SER A 201 22.41 24.26 34.44
N TYR A 202 23.08 24.16 35.59
CA TYR A 202 22.44 24.30 36.92
C TYR A 202 21.69 25.63 37.06
N ARG A 203 22.20 26.70 36.44
CA ARG A 203 21.56 28.03 36.45
C ARG A 203 20.15 27.98 35.87
N ASN A 204 19.93 27.18 34.82
CA ASN A 204 18.66 27.06 34.14
C ASN A 204 17.80 25.96 34.80
N THR A 205 18.40 24.81 35.12
CA THR A 205 17.68 23.66 35.69
C THR A 205 17.24 23.85 37.15
N LYS A 206 17.82 24.79 37.92
CA LYS A 206 17.41 25.10 39.30
C LYS A 206 15.91 25.42 39.42
N CYS A 207 15.32 26.11 38.44
CA CYS A 207 13.90 26.47 38.45
C CYS A 207 12.96 25.26 38.30
N ILE A 208 13.43 24.21 37.62
CA ILE A 208 12.68 22.96 37.37
C ILE A 208 13.13 21.80 38.26
N ALA A 209 14.20 21.96 39.06
CA ALA A 209 14.71 20.93 39.97
C ALA A 209 13.69 20.46 41.04
N SER A 210 12.66 21.25 41.30
CA SER A 210 11.52 20.86 42.16
C SER A 210 10.43 20.05 41.43
N LEU A 211 10.36 20.13 40.09
CA LEU A 211 9.43 19.35 39.27
C LEU A 211 9.97 17.93 39.07
N VAL A 212 11.27 17.80 38.78
CA VAL A 212 11.96 16.51 38.64
C VAL A 212 11.88 15.66 39.92
N ARG A 213 11.86 16.31 41.10
CA ARG A 213 11.74 15.62 42.40
C ARG A 213 10.32 15.23 42.80
N ARG A 214 9.28 15.77 42.15
CA ARG A 214 7.87 15.46 42.47
C ARG A 214 7.29 14.30 41.64
N GLY A 215 7.88 13.96 40.49
CA GLY A 215 7.45 12.84 39.65
C GLY A 215 7.92 11.45 40.11
N GLY A 216 8.67 11.36 41.21
CA GLY A 216 9.20 10.08 41.75
C GLY A 216 8.34 9.42 42.82
N ASN A 217 7.16 9.96 43.14
CA ASN A 217 6.22 9.38 44.10
C ASN A 217 4.84 9.19 43.44
N VAL A 218 4.79 8.27 42.47
CA VAL A 218 3.58 7.52 42.17
C VAL A 218 4.02 6.06 42.10
N ARG A 219 3.74 5.33 43.18
CA ARG A 219 3.63 3.87 43.17
C ARG A 219 2.23 3.51 42.72
#